data_AF-A0A7S2NU15-F1
#
_entry.id   AF-A0A7S2NU15-F1
#
_cell.length_a   1.000
_cell.length_b   1.000
_cell.length_c   1.000
_cell.angle_alpha   90.00
_cell.angle_beta   90.00
_cell.angle_gamma   90.00
#
_symmetry.space_group_name_H-M   'P 1'
#
loop_
_entity.id
_entity.type
_entity.pdbx_description
1 polymer ?
#
loop_
_entity_poly.entity_id
_entity_poly.type
_entity_poly.pdbx_seq_one_letter_code
_entity_poly.pdbx_strand_id
1 'polypeptide(L)'
;YANILLNAPGWNTSTFHPRSISVLSSPKPATSTAAPHRALPPCVAPSIGSNGTVQVFLDDFITITSDAADNAQCAAFAVPLVIEAISRPLLPSEPIPRTGLISTKKLQAEGQPSEIQTVLGWVINTRSLTIALPQAKYLAWCHEIDAVLA
;
A
#
# COMPACT_ATOMS: atom_id res chain seq x y z
N TYR A 1 9.62 8.32 -7.98
CA TYR A 1 8.77 9.53 -7.88
C TYR A 1 7.85 9.53 -6.66
N ALA A 2 7.15 8.43 -6.34
CA ALA A 2 6.22 8.41 -5.19
C ALA A 2 6.88 8.75 -3.84
N ASN A 3 8.09 8.24 -3.57
CA ASN A 3 8.84 8.62 -2.36
C ASN A 3 9.19 10.12 -2.28
N ILE A 4 9.43 10.77 -3.42
CA ILE A 4 9.72 12.21 -3.47
C ILE A 4 8.47 12.97 -3.09
N LEU A 5 7.32 12.63 -3.70
CA LEU A 5 6.04 13.27 -3.40
C LEU A 5 5.61 13.03 -1.95
N LEU A 6 5.70 11.80 -1.47
CA LEU A 6 5.32 11.41 -0.10
C LEU A 6 6.08 12.19 0.98
N ASN A 7 7.36 12.49 0.71
CA ASN A 7 8.23 13.22 1.64
C ASN A 7 8.43 14.70 1.24
N ALA A 8 7.65 15.21 0.27
CA ALA A 8 7.77 16.60 -0.16
C ALA A 8 7.19 17.55 0.89
N PRO A 9 7.96 18.57 1.33
CA PRO A 9 7.44 19.56 2.27
C PRO A 9 6.31 20.35 1.62
N GLY A 10 5.14 20.38 2.26
CA GLY A 10 3.98 21.17 1.83
C GLY A 10 3.04 20.49 0.82
N TRP A 11 3.24 19.21 0.51
CA TRP A 11 2.21 18.47 -0.23
C TRP A 11 0.94 18.36 0.62
N ASN A 12 -0.19 18.79 0.07
CA ASN A 12 -1.51 18.72 0.70
C ASN A 12 -2.47 17.96 -0.22
N THR A 13 -2.98 16.84 0.29
CA THR A 13 -3.89 15.96 -0.45
C THR A 13 -5.27 16.58 -0.70
N SER A 14 -5.66 17.62 0.02
CA SER A 14 -6.91 18.36 -0.21
C SER A 14 -6.87 19.18 -1.50
N THR A 15 -5.68 19.68 -1.88
CA THR A 15 -5.51 20.55 -3.05
C THR A 15 -4.89 19.82 -4.23
N PHE A 16 -4.02 18.84 -3.99
CA PHE A 16 -3.32 18.10 -5.03
C PHE A 16 -3.43 16.59 -4.80
N HIS A 17 -4.42 15.98 -5.47
CA HIS A 17 -4.76 14.56 -5.41
C HIS A 17 -5.13 14.03 -6.80
N PRO A 18 -5.16 12.69 -6.99
CA PRO A 18 -5.55 12.09 -8.26
C PRO A 18 -6.99 12.49 -8.65
N ARG A 19 -7.20 12.90 -9.89
CA ARG A 19 -8.52 13.32 -10.40
C ARG A 19 -9.17 12.27 -11.29
N SER A 20 -8.38 11.37 -11.83
CA SER A 20 -8.84 10.35 -12.78
C SER A 20 -9.42 9.10 -12.11
N ILE A 21 -9.22 8.92 -10.80
CA ILE A 21 -9.62 7.72 -10.06
C ILE A 21 -10.06 8.07 -8.64
N SER A 22 -11.09 7.36 -8.15
CA SER A 22 -11.49 7.44 -6.74
C SER A 22 -10.60 6.53 -5.90
N VAL A 23 -10.00 7.09 -4.86
CA VAL A 23 -9.05 6.38 -3.98
C VAL A 23 -9.64 6.29 -2.57
N LEU A 24 -9.62 5.08 -2.00
CA LEU A 24 -9.99 4.85 -0.60
C LEU A 24 -8.81 5.23 0.30
N SER A 25 -8.84 6.43 0.88
CA SER A 25 -7.76 6.95 1.72
C SER A 25 -7.90 6.68 3.21
N SER A 26 -9.12 6.41 3.69
CA SER A 26 -9.34 6.14 5.11
C SER A 26 -8.72 4.80 5.51
N PRO A 27 -7.82 4.78 6.51
CA PRO A 27 -7.16 3.55 6.93
C PRO A 27 -8.17 2.58 7.55
N LYS A 28 -7.99 1.28 7.27
CA LYS A 28 -8.70 0.20 7.96
C LYS A 28 -7.91 -0.25 9.20
N PRO A 29 -8.33 0.12 10.41
CA PRO A 29 -7.69 -0.36 11.63
C PRO A 29 -7.98 -1.85 11.83
N ALA A 30 -7.05 -2.56 12.44
CA ALA A 30 -7.29 -3.90 12.94
C ALA A 30 -8.23 -3.85 14.16
N THR A 31 -8.88 -4.98 14.47
CA THR A 31 -9.83 -5.09 15.59
C THR A 31 -9.15 -5.36 16.94
N SER A 32 -7.85 -5.65 16.97
CA SER A 32 -7.15 -6.02 18.20
C SER A 32 -7.22 -4.90 19.26
N THR A 33 -7.38 -5.28 20.53
CA THR A 33 -7.44 -4.39 21.70
C THR A 33 -6.11 -4.31 22.45
N ALA A 34 -5.08 -5.04 22.01
CA ALA A 34 -3.79 -5.06 22.68
C ALA A 34 -3.13 -3.67 22.62
N ALA A 35 -2.65 -3.19 23.77
CA ALA A 35 -1.94 -1.93 23.86
C ALA A 35 -0.58 -2.04 23.12
N PRO A 36 -0.16 -0.96 22.42
CA PRO A 36 1.17 -0.92 21.82
C PRO A 36 2.23 -1.01 22.91
N HIS A 37 3.32 -1.74 22.63
CA HIS A 37 4.47 -1.84 23.51
C HIS A 37 5.60 -0.96 22.98
N ARG A 38 6.48 -0.51 23.87
CA ARG A 38 7.66 0.27 23.47
C ARG A 38 8.58 -0.60 22.61
N ALA A 39 8.81 -0.17 21.37
CA ALA A 39 9.74 -0.84 20.48
C ALA A 39 11.18 -0.78 21.04
N LEU A 40 11.94 -1.87 20.83
CA LEU A 40 13.38 -1.88 21.07
C LEU A 40 14.10 -1.04 20.00
N PRO A 41 15.31 -0.53 20.29
CA PRO A 41 16.14 0.11 19.28
C PRO A 41 16.33 -0.80 18.06
N PRO A 42 16.23 -0.28 16.83
CA PRO A 42 16.39 -1.10 15.63
C PRO A 42 17.87 -1.53 15.49
N CYS A 43 18.11 -2.77 15.05
CA CYS A 43 19.46 -3.28 14.82
C CYS A 43 20.21 -2.54 13.69
N VAL A 44 19.47 -1.89 12.79
CA VAL A 44 19.98 -1.08 11.70
C VAL A 44 19.27 0.26 11.78
N ALA A 45 19.99 1.38 11.65
CA ALA A 45 19.38 2.69 11.55
C ALA A 45 18.89 2.90 10.10
N PRO A 46 17.57 2.83 9.84
CA PRO A 46 17.09 2.99 8.48
C PRO A 46 17.00 4.49 8.16
N SER A 47 17.47 4.89 6.98
CA SER A 47 17.28 6.24 6.43
C SER A 47 15.85 6.37 5.87
N ILE A 48 14.86 6.39 6.75
CA ILE A 48 13.44 6.53 6.39
C ILE A 48 13.08 8.02 6.35
N GLY A 49 12.36 8.44 5.30
CA GLY A 49 11.71 9.76 5.29
C GLY A 49 10.63 9.86 6.38
N SER A 50 10.32 11.08 6.82
CA SER A 50 9.42 11.31 7.96
C SER A 50 7.98 10.81 7.74
N ASN A 51 7.55 10.68 6.48
CA ASN A 51 6.16 10.44 6.10
C ASN A 51 5.92 9.03 5.54
N GLY A 52 6.93 8.16 5.60
CA GLY A 52 6.84 6.78 5.11
C GLY A 52 7.61 6.53 3.83
N THR A 53 7.40 5.35 3.26
CA THR A 53 8.15 4.86 2.10
C THR A 53 7.27 3.98 1.21
N VAL A 54 7.41 4.19 -0.09
CA VAL A 54 6.84 3.37 -1.15
C VAL A 54 7.93 2.50 -1.75
N GLN A 55 7.70 1.19 -1.81
CA GLN A 55 8.49 0.28 -2.62
C GLN A 55 7.67 -0.24 -3.79
N VAL A 56 8.34 -0.48 -4.92
CA VAL A 56 7.71 -0.93 -6.17
C VAL A 56 8.34 -2.25 -6.58
N PHE A 57 7.51 -3.20 -6.96
CA PHE A 57 7.88 -4.49 -7.51
C PHE A 57 7.06 -4.75 -8.77
N LEU A 58 7.67 -4.59 -9.95
CA LEU A 58 6.99 -4.67 -11.27
C LEU A 58 5.63 -3.93 -11.28
N ASP A 59 4.53 -4.67 -11.13
CA ASP A 59 3.13 -4.18 -11.19
C ASP A 59 2.50 -3.90 -9.82
N ASP A 60 3.22 -4.21 -8.73
CA ASP A 60 2.78 -4.04 -7.35
C ASP A 60 3.58 -2.93 -6.67
N PHE A 61 2.93 -2.26 -5.73
CA PHE A 61 3.59 -1.33 -4.83
C PHE A 61 3.13 -1.58 -3.41
N ILE A 62 4.03 -1.36 -2.46
CA ILE A 62 3.70 -1.34 -1.04
C ILE A 62 4.10 0.03 -0.49
N THR A 63 3.13 0.70 0.13
CA THR A 63 3.38 1.94 0.85
C THR A 63 3.22 1.66 2.34
N ILE A 64 4.27 1.92 3.11
CA ILE A 64 4.24 1.82 4.57
C ILE A 64 4.44 3.21 5.14
N THR A 65 3.58 3.58 6.08
CA THR A 65 3.68 4.83 6.81
C THR A 65 3.27 4.64 8.27
N SER A 66 3.74 5.52 9.15
CA SER A 66 3.11 5.74 10.44
C SER A 66 1.72 6.35 10.26
N ASP A 67 0.78 5.97 11.13
CA ASP A 67 -0.54 6.59 11.23
C ASP A 67 -0.45 7.90 12.04
N ALA A 68 0.27 8.87 11.48
CA ALA A 68 0.46 10.19 12.06
C ALA A 68 -0.07 11.27 11.12
N ALA A 69 -0.80 12.24 11.65
CA ALA A 69 -1.41 13.34 10.89
C ALA A 69 -2.20 12.82 9.67
N ASP A 70 -1.89 13.28 8.47
CA ASP A 70 -2.54 12.90 7.21
C ASP A 70 -1.74 11.86 6.40
N ASN A 71 -0.73 11.23 7.01
CA ASN A 71 0.16 10.31 6.33
C ASN A 71 -0.57 9.14 5.64
N ALA A 72 -1.62 8.58 6.25
CA ALA A 72 -2.40 7.50 5.64
C ALA A 72 -3.03 7.94 4.31
N GLN A 73 -3.54 9.17 4.25
CA GLN A 73 -4.13 9.75 3.04
C GLN A 73 -3.05 10.07 2.00
N CYS A 74 -1.91 10.63 2.42
CA CYS A 74 -0.74 10.84 1.58
C CYS A 74 -0.24 9.51 0.98
N ALA A 75 -0.15 8.46 1.80
CA ALA A 75 0.24 7.13 1.37
C ALA A 75 -0.70 6.54 0.31
N ALA A 76 -2.02 6.70 0.51
CA ALA A 76 -3.03 6.24 -0.45
C ALA A 76 -2.93 6.98 -1.80
N PHE A 77 -2.63 8.28 -1.79
CA PHE A 77 -2.67 9.12 -2.99
C PHE A 77 -1.35 9.18 -3.74
N ALA A 78 -0.21 8.92 -3.09
CA ALA A 78 1.11 9.17 -3.67
C ALA A 78 1.34 8.41 -4.97
N VAL A 79 1.06 7.10 -4.98
CA VAL A 79 1.26 6.27 -6.17
C VAL A 79 0.24 6.61 -7.27
N PRO A 80 -1.08 6.67 -6.99
CA PRO A 80 -2.04 7.06 -8.01
C PRO A 80 -1.77 8.43 -8.63
N LEU A 81 -1.34 9.41 -7.84
CA LEU A 81 -1.05 10.76 -8.32
C LEU A 81 0.18 10.79 -9.23
N VAL A 82 1.24 10.06 -8.86
CA VAL A 82 2.42 9.93 -9.70
C VAL A 82 2.07 9.25 -11.02
N ILE A 83 1.30 8.16 -10.99
CA ILE A 83 0.87 7.47 -12.22
C ILE A 83 0.06 8.42 -13.09
N GLU A 84 -0.90 9.15 -12.53
CA GLU A 84 -1.68 10.15 -13.29
C GLU A 84 -0.77 11.23 -13.90
N ALA A 85 0.19 11.77 -13.13
CA ALA A 85 1.08 12.84 -13.56
C ALA A 85 2.03 12.43 -14.71
N ILE A 86 2.51 11.18 -14.71
CA ILE A 86 3.39 10.68 -15.77
C ILE A 86 2.62 10.04 -16.94
N SER A 87 1.33 9.73 -16.73
CA SER A 87 0.49 9.15 -17.77
C SER A 87 0.13 10.18 -18.84
N ARG A 88 -0.05 9.70 -20.08
CA ARG A 88 -0.64 10.53 -21.13
C ARG A 88 -2.11 10.79 -20.79
N PRO A 89 -2.57 12.06 -20.73
CA PRO A 89 -3.96 12.39 -20.49
C PRO A 89 -4.92 11.64 -21.42
N LEU A 90 -6.06 11.22 -20.88
CA LEU A 90 -7.15 10.65 -21.67
C LEU A 90 -7.90 11.78 -22.36
N LEU A 91 -8.02 11.70 -23.68
CA LEU A 91 -8.85 12.63 -24.45
C LEU A 91 -10.23 12.02 -24.70
N PRO A 92 -11.32 12.82 -24.74
CA PRO A 92 -12.66 12.30 -25.03
C PRO A 92 -12.74 11.59 -26.40
N SER A 93 -11.95 12.03 -27.37
CA SER A 93 -11.95 11.54 -28.76
C SER A 93 -10.61 10.91 -29.13
N GLU A 94 -10.29 9.79 -28.51
CA GLU A 94 -9.09 9.03 -28.86
C GLU A 94 -9.29 8.23 -30.15
N PRO A 95 -8.30 8.19 -31.07
CA PRO A 95 -8.36 7.31 -32.24
C PRO A 95 -8.48 5.83 -31.88
N ILE A 96 -7.95 5.45 -30.71
CA ILE A 96 -8.05 4.11 -30.14
C ILE A 96 -8.54 4.28 -28.69
N PRO A 97 -9.68 3.67 -28.30
CA PRO A 97 -10.18 3.76 -26.93
C PRO A 97 -9.12 3.26 -25.93
N ARG A 98 -8.81 4.10 -24.93
CA ARG A 98 -7.93 3.75 -23.82
C ARG A 98 -8.66 3.93 -22.50
N THR A 99 -8.29 3.10 -21.53
CA THR A 99 -8.69 3.27 -20.13
C THR A 99 -7.58 3.92 -19.31
N GLY A 100 -7.90 4.34 -18.09
CA GLY A 100 -6.87 4.79 -17.14
C GLY A 100 -5.83 3.70 -16.88
N LEU A 101 -4.59 4.11 -16.57
CA LEU A 101 -3.50 3.19 -16.28
C LEU A 101 -3.71 2.39 -14.99
N ILE A 102 -4.48 2.94 -14.05
CA ILE A 102 -4.74 2.31 -12.76
C ILE A 102 -6.03 1.51 -12.85
N SER A 103 -5.96 0.22 -12.52
CA SER A 103 -7.14 -0.61 -12.31
C SER A 103 -7.85 -0.22 -11.02
N THR A 104 -9.07 0.32 -11.11
CA THR A 104 -9.90 0.68 -9.93
C THR A 104 -10.15 -0.52 -9.03
N LYS A 105 -10.40 -1.71 -9.61
CA LYS A 105 -10.63 -2.93 -8.83
C LYS A 105 -9.40 -3.31 -8.00
N LYS A 106 -8.21 -3.23 -8.61
CA LYS A 106 -6.94 -3.54 -7.93
C LYS A 106 -6.66 -2.51 -6.84
N LEU A 107 -6.84 -1.23 -7.15
CA LEU A 107 -6.62 -0.14 -6.20
C LEU A 107 -7.56 -0.24 -4.98
N GLN A 108 -8.82 -0.63 -5.17
CA GLN A 108 -9.76 -0.83 -4.05
C GLN A 108 -9.40 -2.04 -3.18
N ALA A 109 -8.84 -3.09 -3.77
CA ALA A 109 -8.45 -4.29 -3.04
C ALA A 109 -7.13 -4.10 -2.26
N GLU A 110 -6.15 -3.43 -2.87
CA GLU A 110 -4.76 -3.41 -2.39
C GLU A 110 -4.26 -2.01 -2.01
N GLY A 111 -4.82 -0.95 -2.60
CA GLY A 111 -4.34 0.42 -2.43
C GLY A 111 -4.91 1.17 -1.23
N GLN A 112 -5.92 0.61 -0.56
CA GLN A 112 -6.45 1.21 0.66
C GLN A 112 -5.48 0.97 1.83
N PRO A 113 -5.08 2.00 2.58
CA PRO A 113 -4.27 1.82 3.78
C PRO A 113 -4.95 0.90 4.79
N SER A 114 -4.21 -0.04 5.36
CA SER A 114 -4.72 -0.93 6.41
C SER A 114 -3.59 -1.40 7.33
N GLU A 115 -3.94 -1.65 8.59
CA GLU A 115 -3.00 -2.28 9.54
C GLU A 115 -2.76 -3.76 9.22
N ILE A 116 -3.69 -4.41 8.50
CA ILE A 116 -3.57 -5.82 8.10
C ILE A 116 -3.84 -5.92 6.60
N GLN A 117 -2.84 -6.30 5.83
CA GLN A 117 -2.97 -6.44 4.38
C GLN A 117 -2.19 -7.63 3.87
N THR A 118 -2.72 -8.27 2.82
CA THR A 118 -1.99 -9.30 2.09
C THR A 118 -1.16 -8.64 0.99
N VAL A 119 0.16 -8.78 1.04
CA VAL A 119 1.09 -8.24 0.04
C VAL A 119 1.92 -9.39 -0.52
N LEU A 120 1.94 -9.56 -1.84
CA LEU A 120 2.65 -10.65 -2.53
C LEU A 120 2.37 -12.03 -1.92
N GLY A 121 1.15 -12.24 -1.41
CA GLY A 121 0.73 -13.49 -0.79
C GLY A 121 1.15 -13.71 0.66
N TRP A 122 1.66 -12.69 1.35
CA TRP A 122 1.97 -12.68 2.78
C TRP A 122 1.02 -11.74 3.52
N VAL A 123 0.49 -12.18 4.67
CA VAL A 123 -0.28 -11.30 5.57
C VAL A 123 0.70 -10.50 6.40
N ILE A 124 0.72 -9.18 6.21
CA ILE A 124 1.48 -8.23 7.01
C ILE A 124 0.52 -7.60 8.02
N ASN A 125 0.87 -7.68 9.30
CA ASN A 125 0.15 -7.01 10.38
C ASN A 125 1.09 -5.97 11.01
N THR A 126 0.86 -4.70 10.69
CA THR A 126 1.72 -3.59 11.13
C THR A 126 1.54 -3.25 12.60
N ARG A 127 0.40 -3.61 13.20
CA ARG A 127 0.14 -3.37 14.63
C ARG A 127 0.95 -4.29 15.54
N SER A 128 1.06 -5.56 15.17
CA SER A 128 1.85 -6.56 15.90
C SER A 128 3.26 -6.75 15.34
N LEU A 129 3.58 -6.08 14.21
CA LEU A 129 4.82 -6.24 13.46
C LEU A 129 5.11 -7.70 13.09
N THR A 130 4.09 -8.40 12.60
CA THR A 130 4.19 -9.81 12.18
C THR A 130 3.97 -9.96 10.68
N ILE A 131 4.62 -10.98 10.12
CA ILE A 131 4.45 -11.44 8.73
C ILE A 131 4.16 -12.94 8.79
N ALA A 132 3.07 -13.36 8.16
CA ALA A 132 2.63 -14.76 8.16
C ALA A 132 2.06 -15.18 6.80
N LEU A 133 2.02 -16.49 6.55
CA LEU A 133 1.26 -17.02 5.42
C LEU A 133 -0.25 -16.84 5.67
N PRO A 134 -1.03 -16.53 4.63
CA PRO A 134 -2.49 -16.65 4.70
C PRO A 134 -2.90 -18.07 5.10
N GLN A 135 -3.92 -18.19 5.96
CA GLN A 135 -4.38 -19.47 6.50
C GLN A 135 -4.65 -20.52 5.41
N ALA A 136 -5.30 -20.12 4.31
CA ALA A 136 -5.61 -21.01 3.20
C ALA A 136 -4.33 -21.54 2.51
N LYS A 137 -3.28 -20.71 2.39
CA LYS A 137 -1.99 -21.12 1.82
C LYS A 137 -1.24 -22.06 2.77
N TYR A 138 -1.27 -21.77 4.07
CA TYR A 138 -0.69 -22.66 5.09
C TYR A 138 -1.31 -24.06 5.00
N LEU A 139 -2.65 -24.15 5.01
CA LEU A 139 -3.36 -25.43 4.95
C LEU A 139 -3.08 -26.20 3.65
N ALA A 140 -3.12 -25.52 2.51
CA ALA A 140 -2.80 -26.13 1.22
C ALA A 140 -1.38 -26.71 1.20
N TRP A 141 -0.40 -25.95 1.72
CA TRP A 141 0.98 -26.40 1.75
C TRP A 141 1.20 -27.58 2.70
N CYS A 142 0.53 -27.60 3.87
CA CYS A 142 0.55 -28.76 4.75
C CYS A 142 0.03 -30.01 4.04
N HIS A 143 -1.10 -29.93 3.35
CA HIS A 143 -1.64 -31.06 2.60
C HIS A 143 -0.71 -31.55 1.49
N GLU A 144 -0.01 -30.64 0.79
CA GLU A 144 0.98 -31.01 -0.23
C GLU A 144 2.18 -31.72 0.39
N ILE A 145 2.66 -31.26 1.55
CA ILE A 145 3.76 -31.91 2.27
C ILE A 145 3.34 -33.32 2.71
N ASP A 146 2.15 -33.46 3.29
CA ASP A 146 1.62 -34.76 3.73
C ASP A 146 1.49 -35.73 2.55
N ALA A 147 1.06 -35.24 1.37
CA ALA A 147 0.95 -36.05 0.16
C ALA A 147 2.31 -36.51 -0.41
N VAL A 148 3.39 -35.75 -0.19
CA VAL A 148 4.75 -36.12 -0.61
C VAL A 148 5.40 -37.11 0.35
N LEU A 149 5.03 -37.08 1.63
CA LEU A 149 5.58 -37.94 2.67
C LEU A 149 4.88 -39.30 2.80
N ALA A 150 3.70 -39.46 2.20
CA ALA A 150 2.92 -40.71 2.17
C ALA A 150 3.43 -41.69 1.09
#